data_AF-A0A8S2RB27-F1
#
_entry.id   AF-A0A8S2RB27-F1
#
_cell.length_a   1.000
_cell.length_b   1.000
_cell.length_c   1.000
_cell.angle_alpha   90.00
_cell.angle_beta   90.00
_cell.angle_gamma   90.00
#
_symmetry.space_group_name_H-M   'P 1'
#
loop_
_entity.id
_entity.type
_entity.pdbx_description
1 polymer ?
#
loop_
_entity_poly.entity_id
_entity_poly.type
_entity_poly.pdbx_seq_one_letter_code
_entity_poly.pdbx_strand_id
1 'polypeptide(L)'
;VSWFQRIAALGHGTSIDITAEEAFKIAKQVEPSAPNYIDNKRNRKWHKGQCLQALPKDMGREPVQGTFIAADDYEIVLRRSNESIGNINFHFPRVGFDITEIK
;
A
#
# COMPACT_ATOMS: atom_id res chain seq x y z
N VAL A 1 21.70 30.50 5.07
CA VAL A 1 20.67 29.70 5.78
C VAL A 1 19.35 29.59 4.98
N SER A 2 19.35 29.70 3.63
CA SER A 2 18.09 29.95 2.91
C SER A 2 17.32 28.70 2.43
N TRP A 3 17.96 27.55 2.22
CA TRP A 3 17.28 26.37 1.65
C TRP A 3 16.28 25.72 2.62
N PHE A 4 16.71 25.41 3.84
CA PHE A 4 15.84 24.74 4.83
C PHE A 4 14.59 25.55 5.11
N GLN A 5 14.73 26.88 5.27
CA GLN A 5 13.62 27.78 5.49
C GLN A 5 12.62 27.78 4.33
N ARG A 6 13.08 27.68 3.07
CA ARG A 6 12.17 27.55 1.92
C ARG A 6 11.41 26.22 1.92
N ILE A 7 12.05 25.13 2.32
CA ILE A 7 11.38 23.82 2.44
C ILE A 7 10.35 23.86 3.57
N ALA A 8 10.71 24.40 4.73
CA ALA A 8 9.80 24.55 5.86
C ALA A 8 8.59 25.45 5.51
N ALA A 9 8.80 26.48 4.69
CA ALA A 9 7.75 27.40 4.26
C ALA A 9 6.70 26.76 3.34
N LEU A 10 6.92 25.55 2.79
CA LEU A 10 5.88 24.81 2.06
C LEU A 10 4.68 24.46 2.95
N GLY A 11 4.89 24.39 4.27
CA GLY A 11 3.84 24.08 5.23
C GLY A 11 3.29 22.67 5.07
N HIS A 12 2.05 22.46 5.53
CA HIS A 12 1.41 21.13 5.59
C HIS A 12 0.06 21.06 4.85
N GLY A 13 -0.29 22.10 4.09
CA GLY A 13 -1.60 22.20 3.44
C GLY A 13 -2.75 22.43 4.43
N THR A 14 -3.96 22.07 4.02
CA THR A 14 -5.17 22.12 4.87
C THR A 14 -5.55 20.71 5.28
N SER A 15 -5.63 20.46 6.59
CA SER A 15 -6.06 19.19 7.17
C SER A 15 -7.42 19.36 7.85
N ILE A 16 -8.20 18.30 7.84
CA ILE A 16 -9.41 18.15 8.64
C ILE A 16 -9.25 16.87 9.44
N ASP A 17 -9.47 16.95 10.74
CA ASP A 17 -9.33 15.79 11.62
C ASP A 17 -10.49 14.81 11.39
N ILE A 18 -10.14 13.53 11.35
CA ILE A 18 -11.09 12.41 11.39
C ILE A 18 -10.65 11.43 12.48
N THR A 19 -11.64 10.79 13.09
CA THR A 19 -11.42 9.70 14.04
C THR A 19 -11.01 8.42 13.32
N ALA A 20 -10.43 7.47 14.05
CA ALA A 20 -10.09 6.16 13.50
C ALA A 20 -11.35 5.41 13.03
N GLU A 21 -12.44 5.53 13.77
CA GLU A 21 -13.73 4.94 13.45
C GLU A 21 -14.32 5.49 12.15
N GLU A 22 -14.20 6.80 11.92
CA GLU A 22 -14.60 7.42 10.65
C GLU A 22 -13.77 6.92 9.49
N ALA A 23 -12.45 6.78 9.66
CA ALA A 23 -11.57 6.24 8.62
C ALA A 23 -11.97 4.80 8.23
N PHE A 24 -12.24 3.93 9.21
CA PHE A 24 -12.72 2.57 8.93
C PHE A 24 -14.10 2.54 8.28
N LYS A 25 -15.00 3.45 8.69
CA LYS A 25 -16.32 3.58 8.07
C LYS A 25 -16.21 3.99 6.59
N ILE A 26 -15.36 4.96 6.27
CA ILE A 26 -15.09 5.39 4.89
C ILE A 26 -14.54 4.21 4.09
N ALA A 27 -13.54 3.52 4.63
CA ALA A 27 -12.91 2.38 3.97
C ALA A 27 -13.94 1.27 3.65
N LYS A 28 -14.85 0.97 4.57
CA LYS A 28 -15.91 -0.03 4.37
C LYS A 28 -16.92 0.34 3.28
N GLN A 29 -17.12 1.64 3.04
CA GLN A 29 -18.14 2.15 2.12
C GLN A 29 -17.64 2.29 0.67
N VAL A 30 -16.35 2.06 0.41
CA VAL A 30 -15.72 2.31 -0.89
C VAL A 30 -14.97 1.07 -1.36
N GLU A 31 -15.06 0.75 -2.64
CA GLU A 31 -14.21 -0.28 -3.25
C GLU A 31 -12.88 0.33 -3.69
N PRO A 32 -11.72 -0.27 -3.35
CA PRO A 32 -10.44 0.26 -3.80
C PRO A 32 -10.35 0.26 -5.33
N SER A 33 -9.85 1.36 -5.88
CA SER A 33 -9.58 1.50 -7.31
C SER A 33 -8.83 0.28 -7.85
N ALA A 34 -9.32 -0.26 -8.96
CA ALA A 34 -8.62 -1.31 -9.68
C ALA A 34 -7.27 -0.74 -10.19
N PRO A 35 -6.13 -1.40 -9.94
CA PRO A 35 -4.88 -0.96 -10.52
C PRO A 35 -4.95 -1.03 -12.05
N ASN A 36 -4.60 0.05 -12.73
CA ASN A 36 -4.71 0.13 -14.20
C ASN A 36 -3.56 -0.56 -14.94
N TYR A 37 -2.60 -1.17 -14.24
CA TYR A 37 -1.35 -1.71 -14.79
C TYR A 37 -1.19 -3.22 -14.59
N ILE A 38 -2.29 -3.98 -14.51
CA ILE A 38 -2.23 -5.42 -14.24
C ILE A 38 -1.32 -6.09 -15.28
N ASP A 39 -0.18 -6.56 -14.78
CA ASP A 39 0.88 -7.30 -15.48
C ASP A 39 1.95 -6.45 -16.22
N ASN A 40 2.90 -5.92 -15.46
CA ASN A 40 4.17 -5.45 -15.99
C ASN A 40 5.06 -6.65 -16.37
N LYS A 41 5.69 -6.60 -17.56
CA LYS A 41 6.73 -7.54 -18.05
C LYS A 41 7.84 -7.89 -17.05
N ARG A 42 8.12 -7.04 -16.05
CA ARG A 42 9.10 -7.28 -14.97
C ARG A 42 8.54 -8.12 -13.82
N ASN A 43 7.22 -8.18 -13.62
CA ASN A 43 6.59 -9.04 -12.62
C ASN A 43 6.33 -10.45 -13.17
N ARG A 44 7.40 -11.17 -13.51
CA ARG A 44 7.30 -12.55 -14.04
C ARG A 44 7.08 -13.62 -12.98
N LYS A 45 7.30 -13.27 -11.71
CA LYS A 45 7.34 -14.24 -10.61
C LYS A 45 5.97 -14.52 -10.01
N TRP A 46 5.06 -13.55 -10.04
CA TRP A 46 3.81 -13.61 -9.28
C TRP A 46 2.59 -13.43 -10.17
N HIS A 47 1.53 -14.17 -9.85
CA HIS A 47 0.25 -14.16 -10.55
C HIS A 47 -0.85 -13.60 -9.66
N LYS A 48 -1.78 -12.84 -10.26
CA LYS A 48 -2.92 -12.26 -9.55
C LYS A 48 -3.68 -13.35 -8.79
N GLY A 49 -4.02 -13.08 -7.53
CA GLY A 49 -4.69 -14.06 -6.66
C GLY A 49 -3.75 -14.83 -5.72
N GLN A 50 -2.43 -14.80 -5.93
CA GLN A 50 -1.48 -15.44 -5.03
C GLN A 50 -1.44 -14.76 -3.65
N CYS A 51 -1.27 -15.53 -2.59
CA CYS A 51 -1.03 -15.02 -1.24
C CYS A 51 0.44 -14.64 -1.07
N LEU A 52 0.71 -13.35 -0.94
CA LEU A 52 2.05 -12.82 -0.74
C LEU A 52 2.13 -12.06 0.58
N GLN A 53 3.35 -11.78 1.01
CA GLN A 53 3.63 -10.88 2.11
C GLN A 53 4.70 -9.86 1.75
N ALA A 54 4.55 -8.64 2.27
CA ALA A 54 5.51 -7.56 2.16
C ALA A 54 6.17 -7.31 3.52
N LEU A 55 7.49 -7.53 3.61
CA LEU A 55 8.28 -7.31 4.81
C LEU A 55 9.22 -6.10 4.62
N PRO A 56 9.17 -5.07 5.49
CA PRO A 56 10.14 -3.98 5.45
C PRO A 56 11.59 -4.47 5.69
N LYS A 57 12.55 -3.91 4.95
CA LYS A 57 13.98 -4.28 5.04
C LYS A 57 14.75 -3.60 6.15
N ASP A 58 14.27 -2.46 6.62
CA ASP A 58 15.02 -1.52 7.45
C ASP A 58 14.92 -1.85 8.95
N MET A 59 13.75 -2.27 9.46
CA MET A 59 13.58 -2.76 10.83
C MET A 59 12.39 -3.73 10.95
N GLY A 60 12.54 -4.79 11.75
CA GLY A 60 11.63 -5.95 11.93
C GLY A 60 10.21 -5.63 12.38
N ARG A 61 9.40 -5.13 11.44
CA ARG A 61 7.94 -5.04 11.56
C ARG A 61 7.29 -6.30 11.01
N GLU A 62 6.12 -6.61 11.53
CA GLU A 62 5.32 -7.74 11.05
C GLU A 62 5.05 -7.61 9.54
N PRO A 63 5.17 -8.72 8.79
CA PRO A 63 4.90 -8.69 7.36
C PRO A 63 3.43 -8.39 7.10
N VAL A 64 3.15 -7.56 6.09
CA VAL A 64 1.78 -7.34 5.64
C VAL A 64 1.43 -8.41 4.62
N GLN A 65 0.51 -9.28 5.01
CA GLN A 65 0.01 -10.38 4.18
C GLN A 65 -1.22 -9.95 3.38
N GLY A 66 -1.33 -10.42 2.15
CA GLY A 66 -2.51 -10.19 1.32
C GLY A 66 -2.46 -10.88 -0.03
N THR A 67 -3.58 -10.82 -0.73
CA THR A 67 -3.73 -11.35 -2.08
C THR A 67 -3.10 -10.39 -3.08
N PHE A 68 -2.18 -10.87 -3.91
CA PHE A 68 -1.55 -10.07 -4.96
C PHE A 68 -2.58 -9.61 -6.00
N ILE A 69 -2.68 -8.29 -6.21
CA ILE A 69 -3.60 -7.68 -7.17
C ILE A 69 -2.88 -7.18 -8.42
N ALA A 70 -1.77 -6.46 -8.24
CA ALA A 70 -1.00 -5.88 -9.32
C ALA A 70 0.40 -5.47 -8.85
N ALA A 71 1.31 -5.27 -9.81
CA ALA A 71 2.57 -4.57 -9.59
C ALA A 71 3.05 -3.91 -10.88
N ASP A 72 3.77 -2.80 -10.74
CA ASP A 72 4.49 -2.15 -11.83
C ASP A 72 5.99 -2.09 -11.51
N ASP A 73 6.72 -1.14 -12.10
CA ASP A 73 8.16 -0.96 -11.86
C ASP A 73 8.50 -0.37 -10.49
N TYR A 74 7.54 0.26 -9.82
CA TYR A 74 7.74 1.05 -8.61
C TYR A 74 6.97 0.49 -7.40
N GLU A 75 5.80 -0.09 -7.62
CA GLU A 75 4.91 -0.55 -6.57
C GLU A 75 4.43 -1.99 -6.74
N ILE A 76 4.01 -2.56 -5.60
CA ILE A 76 3.26 -3.80 -5.49
C ILE A 76 2.00 -3.57 -4.65
N VAL A 77 0.89 -4.14 -5.09
CA VAL A 77 -0.42 -4.01 -4.46
C VAL A 77 -0.90 -5.35 -3.95
N LEU A 78 -1.11 -5.42 -2.63
CA LEU A 78 -1.72 -6.56 -1.94
C LEU A 78 -3.12 -6.16 -1.46
N ARG A 79 -4.08 -7.08 -1.50
CA ARG A 79 -5.43 -6.86 -1.00
C ARG A 79 -5.72 -7.71 0.22
N ARG A 80 -6.40 -7.12 1.19
CA ARG A 80 -7.07 -7.84 2.28
C ARG A 80 -8.54 -7.48 2.29
N SER A 81 -9.37 -8.46 2.57
CA SER A 81 -10.81 -8.29 2.76
C SER A 81 -11.15 -8.60 4.21
N ASN A 82 -12.01 -7.79 4.81
CA ASN A 82 -12.51 -8.00 6.17
C ASN A 82 -13.90 -7.38 6.29
N GLU A 83 -14.85 -8.12 6.86
CA GLU A 83 -16.25 -7.69 7.03
C GLU A 83 -16.39 -6.36 7.81
N SER A 84 -15.47 -6.07 8.72
CA SER A 84 -15.47 -4.86 9.54
C SER A 84 -14.98 -3.62 8.81
N ILE A 85 -14.14 -3.76 7.78
CA ILE A 85 -13.46 -2.62 7.11
C ILE A 85 -13.53 -2.64 5.58
N GLY A 86 -14.17 -3.64 4.97
CA GLY A 86 -14.28 -3.80 3.52
C GLY A 86 -13.02 -4.39 2.87
N ASN A 87 -12.82 -4.04 1.59
CA ASN A 87 -11.64 -4.39 0.81
C ASN A 87 -10.61 -3.27 0.93
N ILE A 88 -9.35 -3.62 1.20
CA ILE A 88 -8.24 -2.67 1.31
C ILE A 88 -7.11 -3.10 0.40
N ASN A 89 -6.69 -2.20 -0.48
CA ASN A 89 -5.45 -2.33 -1.24
C ASN A 89 -4.31 -1.66 -0.45
N PHE A 90 -3.30 -2.45 -0.10
CA PHE A 90 -2.05 -1.97 0.45
C PHE A 90 -1.04 -1.79 -0.67
N HIS A 91 -0.51 -0.57 -0.79
CA HIS A 91 0.48 -0.20 -1.79
C HIS A 91 1.86 -0.12 -1.13
N PHE A 92 2.81 -0.88 -1.66
CA PHE A 92 4.20 -0.87 -1.18
C PHE A 92 5.13 -0.45 -2.31
N PRO A 93 6.13 0.42 -2.04
CA PRO A 93 7.24 0.58 -2.96
C PRO A 93 8.01 -0.74 -3.06
N ARG A 94 8.56 -1.04 -4.23
CA ARG A 94 9.46 -2.21 -4.40
C ARG A 94 10.75 -2.06 -3.62
N VAL A 95 11.27 -0.85 -3.53
CA VAL A 95 12.48 -0.55 -2.77
C VAL A 95 12.12 -0.52 -1.29
N GLY A 96 12.94 -1.20 -0.48
CA GLY A 96 12.74 -1.26 0.98
C GLY A 96 11.82 -2.37 1.46
N PHE A 97 11.25 -3.18 0.57
CA PHE A 97 10.41 -4.33 0.95
C PHE A 97 10.88 -5.63 0.30
N ASP A 98 10.87 -6.72 1.07
CA ASP A 98 10.98 -8.08 0.54
C ASP A 98 9.59 -8.66 0.33
N ILE A 99 9.33 -9.07 -0.92
CA ILE A 99 8.08 -9.68 -1.32
C ILE A 99 8.28 -11.18 -1.46
N THR A 100 7.56 -11.94 -0.64
CA THR A 100 7.64 -13.41 -0.63
C THR A 100 6.26 -14.03 -0.70
N GLU A 101 6.19 -15.23 -1.27
CA GLU A 101 4.97 -16.05 -1.23
C GLU A 101 4.79 -16.66 0.15
N ILE A 102 3.55 -16.67 0.62
CA ILE A 102 3.18 -17.35 1.86
C ILE A 102 2.93 -18.82 1.50
N LYS A 103 3.74 -19.72 2.06
CA LYS A 103 3.54 -21.17 1.93
C LYS A 103 2.49 -21.68 2.90
#